data_AF-A0A954KWS2-F1
#
_entry.id   AF-A0A954KWS2-F1
#
_cell.length_a   1.000
_cell.length_b   1.000
_cell.length_c   1.000
_cell.angle_alpha   90.00
_cell.angle_beta   90.00
_cell.angle_gamma   90.00
#
_symmetry.space_group_name_H-M   'P 1'
#
loop_
_entity.id
_entity.type
_entity.pdbx_description
1 polymer ?
#
loop_
_entity_poly.entity_id
_entity_poly.type
_entity_poly.pdbx_seq_one_letter_code
_entity_poly.pdbx_strand_id
1 'polypeptide(L)'
;MMNTNKTGQELPLSAANQIEFSQGGGTGGGTADVEVVRHWTRLLENAERLHTSGEYEVAIVVAQTACEVITERAISKAFGNKGVAELESPVTGFLISYNLGNERVRKLYDALAGDTVAGEGFWEAFKALAKTRNESVHSGRKVSETESRDGLDAASQLVAHIEQKNGLT
;
A
#
# COMPACT_ATOMS: atom_id res chain seq x y z
N MET A 1 -34.54 -6.30 47.42
CA MET A 1 -33.33 -5.53 47.74
C MET A 1 -32.63 -5.19 46.44
N MET A 2 -32.45 -3.89 46.20
CA MET A 2 -31.69 -3.30 45.08
C MET A 2 -30.20 -3.63 45.21
N ASN A 3 -29.48 -3.83 44.10
CA ASN A 3 -28.55 -2.79 43.62
C ASN A 3 -28.10 -3.03 42.16
N THR A 4 -28.03 -1.92 41.43
CA THR A 4 -27.62 -1.73 40.02
C THR A 4 -26.25 -1.07 39.94
N ASN A 5 -25.41 -1.44 38.97
CA ASN A 5 -24.79 -0.55 37.94
C ASN A 5 -23.74 -1.34 37.13
N LYS A 6 -23.80 -1.31 35.78
CA LYS A 6 -23.14 -0.36 34.84
C LYS A 6 -21.61 -0.44 34.97
N THR A 7 -20.86 -0.83 33.95
CA THR A 7 -20.68 -0.05 32.71
C THR A 7 -20.28 -0.94 31.53
N GLY A 8 -21.06 -0.88 30.45
CA GLY A 8 -20.54 -1.09 29.11
C GLY A 8 -19.87 0.20 28.63
N GLN A 9 -18.68 0.08 28.04
CA GLN A 9 -18.12 1.12 27.19
C GLN A 9 -17.48 0.44 25.97
N GLU A 10 -18.14 0.63 24.84
CA GLU A 10 -17.57 0.48 23.51
C GLU A 10 -16.55 1.59 23.28
N LEU A 11 -15.43 1.25 22.63
CA LEU A 11 -14.37 2.18 22.24
C LEU A 11 -14.85 3.02 21.06
N PRO A 12 -14.69 4.37 21.07
CA PRO A 12 -15.06 5.19 19.93
C PRO A 12 -14.01 5.11 18.83
N LEU A 13 -14.42 4.67 17.64
CA LEU A 13 -13.76 4.97 16.37
C LEU A 13 -13.97 6.46 16.07
N SER A 14 -12.91 7.28 16.17
CA SER A 14 -12.96 8.68 15.74
C SER A 14 -11.56 9.22 15.46
N ALA A 15 -11.20 9.28 14.18
CA ALA A 15 -10.34 10.32 13.64
C ALA A 15 -10.68 10.50 12.15
N ALA A 16 -11.87 11.01 11.86
CA ALA A 16 -12.21 11.51 10.53
C ALA A 16 -11.44 12.82 10.31
N ASN A 17 -10.58 12.85 9.29
CA ASN A 17 -9.77 14.00 8.93
C ASN A 17 -10.67 15.06 8.28
N GLN A 18 -11.08 16.09 9.03
CA GLN A 18 -11.88 17.19 8.52
C GLN A 18 -10.97 18.22 7.84
N ILE A 19 -11.10 18.36 6.52
CA ILE A 19 -10.48 19.48 5.78
C ILE A 19 -11.52 20.60 5.75
N GLU A 20 -11.28 21.67 6.52
CA GLU A 20 -12.10 22.89 6.47
C GLU A 20 -11.77 23.71 5.21
N PHE A 21 -12.67 23.71 4.24
CA PHE A 21 -12.71 24.73 3.19
C PHE A 21 -13.80 25.75 3.51
N SER A 22 -13.40 26.96 3.88
CA SER A 22 -14.28 28.12 4.02
C SER A 22 -14.57 28.72 2.65
N GLN A 23 -15.78 28.49 2.11
CA GLN A 23 -16.50 29.47 1.29
C GLN A 23 -18.02 29.31 1.49
N GLY A 24 -18.70 30.45 1.64
CA GLY A 24 -20.08 30.53 2.09
C GLY A 24 -21.15 30.18 1.07
N GLY A 25 -22.32 29.82 1.60
CA GLY A 25 -23.62 29.99 0.98
C GLY A 25 -24.23 28.74 0.32
N GLY A 26 -25.14 28.07 1.03
CA GLY A 26 -26.25 27.34 0.41
C GLY A 26 -26.31 25.82 0.61
N THR A 27 -26.98 25.41 1.70
CA THR A 27 -27.92 24.29 1.81
C THR A 27 -27.64 22.99 1.05
N GLY A 28 -27.12 21.99 1.76
CA GLY A 28 -27.14 20.58 1.34
C GLY A 28 -25.98 19.74 1.87
N GLY A 29 -25.70 19.79 3.18
CA GLY A 29 -24.62 19.03 3.80
C GLY A 29 -24.95 17.54 3.97
N GLY A 30 -25.04 16.81 2.86
CA GLY A 30 -24.92 15.35 2.90
C GLY A 30 -23.43 15.02 3.06
N THR A 31 -23.03 14.55 4.24
CA THR A 31 -21.74 13.92 4.44
C THR A 31 -21.75 12.62 3.65
N ALA A 32 -21.26 12.65 2.41
CA ALA A 32 -20.94 11.44 1.69
C ALA A 32 -19.80 10.76 2.46
N ASP A 33 -20.08 9.60 3.07
CA ASP A 33 -19.03 8.71 3.54
C ASP A 33 -18.26 8.25 2.30
N VAL A 34 -17.16 8.93 2.01
CA VAL A 34 -16.23 8.52 0.98
C VAL A 34 -15.43 7.36 1.55
N GLU A 35 -15.88 6.14 1.28
CA GLU A 35 -15.09 4.95 1.55
C GLU A 35 -13.85 4.99 0.65
N VAL A 36 -12.70 5.32 1.22
CA VAL A 36 -11.41 5.24 0.51
C VAL A 36 -11.09 3.77 0.30
N VAL A 37 -11.34 3.26 -0.90
CA VAL A 37 -11.01 1.88 -1.28
C VAL A 37 -9.50 1.71 -1.32
N ARG A 38 -8.95 0.95 -0.37
CA ARG A 38 -7.53 0.57 -0.35
C ARG A 38 -7.29 -0.59 -1.30
N HIS A 39 -7.05 -0.24 -2.57
CA HIS A 39 -6.85 -1.24 -3.62
C HIS A 39 -5.70 -2.21 -3.31
N TRP A 40 -4.62 -1.74 -2.68
CA TRP A 40 -3.50 -2.60 -2.27
C TRP A 40 -3.90 -3.64 -1.21
N THR A 41 -4.77 -3.29 -0.26
CA THR A 41 -5.30 -4.24 0.73
C THR A 41 -6.10 -5.35 0.06
N ARG A 42 -7.02 -4.98 -0.84
CA ARG A 42 -7.80 -5.98 -1.62
C ARG A 42 -6.91 -6.86 -2.50
N LEU A 43 -5.81 -6.33 -3.01
CA LEU A 43 -4.84 -7.12 -3.77
C LEU A 43 -4.12 -8.12 -2.86
N LEU A 44 -3.66 -7.74 -1.66
CA LEU A 44 -3.06 -8.69 -0.71
C LEU A 44 -4.05 -9.77 -0.28
N GLU A 45 -5.31 -9.42 0.01
CA GLU A 45 -6.36 -10.40 0.33
C GLU A 45 -6.57 -11.40 -0.82
N ASN A 46 -6.56 -10.93 -2.06
CA ASN A 46 -6.67 -11.80 -3.23
C ASN A 46 -5.41 -12.67 -3.42
N ALA A 47 -4.22 -12.12 -3.15
CA ALA A 47 -2.98 -12.89 -3.20
C ALA A 47 -3.00 -14.04 -2.17
N GLU A 48 -3.47 -13.79 -0.95
CA GLU A 48 -3.64 -14.84 0.07
C GLU A 48 -4.63 -15.93 -0.35
N ARG A 49 -5.76 -15.53 -0.97
CA ARG A 49 -6.73 -16.50 -1.50
C ARG A 49 -6.13 -17.37 -2.61
N LEU A 50 -5.35 -16.77 -3.51
CA LEU A 50 -4.65 -17.48 -4.58
C LEU A 50 -3.62 -18.46 -4.02
N HIS A 51 -2.82 -18.02 -3.05
CA HIS A 51 -1.86 -18.86 -2.34
C HIS A 51 -2.56 -20.07 -1.69
N THR A 52 -3.64 -19.84 -0.97
CA THR A 52 -4.45 -20.90 -0.32
C THR A 52 -5.04 -21.89 -1.34
N SER A 53 -5.26 -21.45 -2.58
CA SER A 53 -5.78 -22.28 -3.67
C SER A 53 -4.68 -23.05 -4.43
N GLY A 54 -3.41 -22.90 -4.04
CA GLY A 54 -2.26 -23.51 -4.73
C GLY A 54 -1.78 -22.75 -5.97
N GLU A 55 -2.33 -21.56 -6.24
CA GLU A 55 -1.99 -20.72 -7.39
C GLU A 55 -0.81 -19.79 -7.06
N TYR A 56 0.33 -20.37 -6.71
CA TYR A 56 1.48 -19.69 -6.11
C TYR A 56 2.10 -18.61 -7.00
N GLU A 57 2.25 -18.88 -8.29
CA GLU A 57 2.77 -17.93 -9.27
C GLU A 57 1.88 -16.69 -9.37
N VAL A 58 0.56 -16.90 -9.45
CA VAL A 58 -0.42 -15.81 -9.54
C VAL A 58 -0.48 -15.03 -8.23
N ALA A 59 -0.39 -15.71 -7.09
CA ALA A 59 -0.33 -15.07 -5.78
C ALA A 59 0.86 -14.09 -5.69
N ILE A 60 2.05 -14.48 -6.14
CA ILE A 60 3.23 -13.61 -6.19
C ILE A 60 3.02 -12.40 -7.11
N VAL A 61 2.41 -12.58 -8.28
CA VAL A 61 2.11 -11.47 -9.21
C VAL A 61 1.17 -10.45 -8.56
N VAL A 62 0.10 -10.94 -7.92
CA VAL A 62 -0.89 -10.08 -7.27
C VAL A 62 -0.29 -9.38 -6.04
N ALA A 63 0.51 -10.07 -5.24
CA ALA A 63 1.21 -9.49 -4.10
C ALA A 63 2.17 -8.37 -4.53
N GLN A 64 2.98 -8.60 -5.57
CA GLN A 64 3.85 -7.56 -6.14
C GLN A 64 3.05 -6.37 -6.68
N THR A 65 1.87 -6.62 -7.27
CA THR A 65 0.98 -5.55 -7.75
C THR A 65 0.48 -4.69 -6.59
N ALA A 66 0.18 -5.28 -5.43
CA ALA A 66 -0.19 -4.52 -4.23
C ALA A 66 0.92 -3.55 -3.81
N CYS A 67 2.18 -4.01 -3.82
CA CYS A 67 3.35 -3.18 -3.51
C CYS A 67 3.53 -2.01 -4.50
N GLU A 68 3.33 -2.26 -5.79
CA GLU A 68 3.44 -1.21 -6.82
C GLU A 68 2.33 -0.17 -6.68
N VAL A 69 1.09 -0.60 -6.43
CA VAL A 69 -0.06 0.30 -6.22
C VAL A 69 0.13 1.17 -4.99
N ILE A 70 0.56 0.62 -3.85
CA ILE A 70 0.78 1.46 -2.66
C ILE A 70 1.97 2.42 -2.84
N THR A 71 3.02 1.99 -3.55
CA THR A 71 4.17 2.85 -3.84
C THR A 71 3.76 4.03 -4.70
N GLU A 72 2.96 3.80 -5.74
CA GLU A 72 2.38 4.86 -6.57
C GLU A 72 1.62 5.87 -5.71
N ARG A 73 0.73 5.39 -4.82
CA ARG A 73 -0.07 6.26 -3.94
C ARG A 73 0.80 7.07 -2.98
N ALA A 74 1.84 6.48 -2.42
CA ALA A 74 2.79 7.17 -1.56
C ALA A 74 3.55 8.27 -2.32
N ILE A 75 4.02 7.98 -3.53
CA ILE A 75 4.69 8.96 -4.39
C ILE A 75 3.75 10.11 -4.75
N SER A 76 2.53 9.84 -5.22
CA SER A 76 1.52 10.87 -5.53
C SER A 76 1.24 11.77 -4.33
N LYS A 77 1.03 11.17 -3.15
CA LYS A 77 0.82 11.93 -1.92
C LYS A 77 2.03 12.79 -1.56
N ALA A 78 3.25 12.28 -1.74
CA ALA A 78 4.47 13.00 -1.43
C ALA A 78 4.70 14.19 -2.38
N PHE A 79 4.36 14.09 -3.67
CA PHE A 79 4.35 15.23 -4.59
C PHE A 79 3.40 16.33 -4.10
N GLY A 80 2.17 15.95 -3.73
CA GLY A 80 1.19 16.88 -3.16
C GLY A 80 1.69 17.57 -1.89
N ASN A 81 2.23 16.80 -0.95
CA ASN A 81 2.74 17.32 0.33
C ASN A 81 3.93 18.28 0.17
N LYS A 82 4.75 18.11 -0.87
CA LYS A 82 5.87 19.02 -1.17
C LYS A 82 5.46 20.26 -1.98
N GLY A 83 4.20 20.36 -2.41
CA GLY A 83 3.72 21.50 -3.20
C GLY A 83 4.29 21.54 -4.61
N VAL A 84 4.63 20.37 -5.17
CA VAL A 84 5.19 20.21 -6.53
C VAL A 84 4.37 19.21 -7.36
N ALA A 85 3.05 19.21 -7.15
CA ALA A 85 2.13 18.27 -7.80
C ALA A 85 2.18 18.35 -9.34
N GLU A 86 2.48 19.53 -9.90
CA GLU A 86 2.66 19.75 -11.33
C GLU A 86 3.84 18.96 -11.92
N LEU A 87 4.81 18.55 -11.09
CA LEU A 87 5.93 17.72 -11.51
C LEU A 87 5.61 16.22 -11.52
N GLU A 88 4.51 15.79 -10.91
CA GLU A 88 4.19 14.37 -10.78
C GLU A 88 4.15 13.68 -12.14
N SER A 89 3.24 14.10 -13.03
CA SER A 89 3.08 13.49 -14.35
C SER A 89 4.36 13.50 -15.23
N PRO A 90 5.06 14.64 -15.41
CA PRO A 90 6.28 14.63 -16.23
C PRO A 90 7.42 13.81 -15.60
N VAL A 91 7.48 13.67 -14.27
CA VAL A 91 8.52 12.85 -13.62
C VAL A 91 8.15 11.37 -13.66
N THR A 92 6.93 11.00 -13.29
CA THR A 92 6.48 9.60 -13.24
C THR A 92 6.31 9.00 -14.64
N GLY A 93 6.10 9.82 -15.67
CA GLY A 93 6.05 9.37 -17.07
C GLY A 93 7.34 8.72 -17.58
N PHE A 94 8.47 8.90 -16.89
CA PHE A 94 9.74 8.20 -17.18
C PHE A 94 9.90 6.85 -16.45
N LEU A 95 8.98 6.51 -15.55
CA LEU A 95 9.03 5.27 -14.79
C LEU A 95 8.34 4.16 -15.57
N ILE A 96 8.98 2.98 -15.63
CA ILE A 96 8.42 1.79 -16.29
C ILE A 96 7.43 1.07 -15.34
N SER A 97 7.67 1.16 -14.04
CA SER A 97 6.81 0.61 -12.99
C SER A 97 7.07 1.34 -11.67
N TYR A 98 6.24 1.04 -10.67
CA TYR A 98 6.39 1.52 -9.29
C TYR A 98 7.08 0.50 -8.38
N ASN A 99 7.88 -0.41 -8.95
CA ASN A 99 8.60 -1.41 -8.16
C ASN A 99 9.78 -0.76 -7.42
N LEU A 100 9.72 -0.69 -6.10
CA LEU A 100 10.81 -0.16 -5.27
C LEU A 100 12.11 -0.95 -5.40
N GLY A 101 12.08 -2.20 -5.86
CA GLY A 101 13.31 -2.94 -6.21
C GLY A 101 14.11 -2.30 -7.34
N ASN A 102 13.46 -1.44 -8.15
CA ASN A 102 14.15 -0.60 -9.14
C ASN A 102 14.81 0.60 -8.46
N GLU A 103 16.13 0.74 -8.65
CA GLU A 103 16.90 1.80 -8.01
C GLU A 103 16.39 3.21 -8.31
N ARG A 104 15.91 3.49 -9.53
CA ARG A 104 15.39 4.81 -9.90
C ARG A 104 14.10 5.13 -9.17
N VAL A 105 13.17 4.17 -9.11
CA VAL A 105 11.90 4.31 -8.38
C VAL A 105 12.17 4.49 -6.89
N ARG A 106 13.07 3.69 -6.31
CA ARG A 106 13.47 3.82 -4.90
C ARG A 106 14.06 5.18 -4.59
N LYS A 107 15.02 5.67 -5.37
CA LYS A 107 15.63 6.99 -5.15
C LYS A 107 14.60 8.12 -5.21
N LEU A 108 13.65 8.03 -6.13
CA LEU A 108 12.55 8.98 -6.20
C LEU A 108 11.66 8.92 -4.95
N TYR A 109 11.25 7.72 -4.55
CA TYR A 109 10.49 7.49 -3.33
C TYR A 109 11.22 8.02 -2.09
N ASP A 110 12.49 7.64 -1.89
CA ASP A 110 13.30 8.07 -0.74
C ASP A 110 13.38 9.61 -0.67
N ALA A 111 13.62 10.27 -1.81
CA ALA A 111 13.72 11.73 -1.89
C ALA A 111 12.37 12.45 -1.63
N LEU A 112 11.26 11.85 -2.07
CA LEU A 112 9.92 12.43 -1.92
C LEU A 112 9.32 12.13 -0.54
N ALA A 113 9.29 10.86 -0.15
CA ALA A 113 8.68 10.39 1.10
C ALA A 113 9.57 10.64 2.33
N GLY A 114 10.87 10.87 2.16
CA GLY A 114 11.80 11.03 3.28
C GLY A 114 12.01 9.72 4.05
N ASP A 115 11.92 8.60 3.35
CA ASP A 115 12.02 7.24 3.88
C ASP A 115 13.23 6.51 3.27
N THR A 116 13.71 5.45 3.92
CA THR A 116 14.80 4.61 3.39
C THR A 116 14.42 3.15 3.54
N VAL A 117 13.47 2.73 2.71
CA VAL A 117 12.86 1.39 2.77
C VAL A 117 13.87 0.25 2.59
N ALA A 118 15.00 0.51 1.94
CA ALA A 118 16.06 -0.47 1.77
C ALA A 118 16.86 -0.78 3.04
N GLY A 119 16.67 -0.01 4.11
CA GLY A 119 17.22 -0.29 5.43
C GLY A 119 16.35 -1.26 6.25
N GLU A 120 15.15 -1.60 5.77
CA GLU A 120 14.20 -2.41 6.51
C GLU A 120 14.52 -3.91 6.45
N GLY A 121 14.19 -4.65 7.51
CA GLY A 121 14.53 -6.07 7.65
C GLY A 121 13.90 -6.98 6.58
N PHE A 122 12.78 -6.57 5.98
CA PHE A 122 12.11 -7.31 4.91
C PHE A 122 12.69 -7.07 3.52
N TRP A 123 13.63 -6.13 3.36
CA TRP A 123 14.05 -5.62 2.06
C TRP A 123 14.59 -6.70 1.11
N GLU A 124 15.43 -7.59 1.61
CA GLU A 124 16.00 -8.68 0.81
C GLU A 124 14.92 -9.66 0.34
N ALA A 125 13.94 -9.98 1.20
CA ALA A 125 12.81 -10.83 0.85
C ALA A 125 11.90 -10.16 -0.20
N PHE A 126 11.68 -8.85 -0.10
CA PHE A 126 10.94 -8.10 -1.12
C PHE A 126 11.66 -8.10 -2.49
N LYS A 127 12.99 -7.93 -2.51
CA LYS A 127 13.75 -8.07 -3.77
C LYS A 127 13.65 -9.48 -4.34
N ALA A 128 13.66 -10.49 -3.48
CA ALA A 128 13.46 -11.88 -3.89
C ALA A 128 12.07 -12.08 -4.51
N LEU A 129 11.00 -11.54 -3.91
CA LEU A 129 9.65 -11.52 -4.48
C LEU A 129 9.65 -10.95 -5.91
N ALA A 130 10.22 -9.76 -6.11
CA ALA A 130 10.25 -9.11 -7.42
C ALA A 130 11.00 -9.96 -8.47
N LYS A 131 12.10 -10.61 -8.07
CA LYS A 131 12.85 -11.54 -8.92
C LYS A 131 12.01 -12.78 -9.26
N THR A 132 11.40 -13.42 -8.25
CA THR A 132 10.56 -14.60 -8.44
C THR A 132 9.38 -14.29 -9.37
N ARG A 133 8.73 -13.13 -9.20
CA ARG A 133 7.68 -12.66 -10.11
C ARG A 133 8.16 -12.57 -11.55
N ASN A 134 9.34 -11.96 -11.77
CA ASN A 134 9.91 -11.78 -13.10
C ASN A 134 10.21 -13.13 -13.76
N GLU A 135 10.82 -14.06 -13.03
CA GLU A 135 11.12 -15.41 -13.54
C GLU A 135 9.86 -16.24 -13.78
N SER A 136 8.85 -16.12 -12.93
CA SER A 136 7.59 -16.83 -13.10
C SER A 136 6.84 -16.35 -14.36
N VAL A 137 6.70 -15.03 -14.53
CA VAL A 137 5.95 -14.43 -15.65
C VAL A 137 6.68 -14.58 -16.98
N HIS A 138 8.00 -14.39 -17.01
CA HIS A 138 8.75 -14.35 -18.27
C HIS A 138 9.40 -15.68 -18.66
N SER A 139 9.70 -16.54 -17.68
CA SER A 139 10.37 -17.82 -17.92
C SER A 139 9.50 -19.03 -17.60
N GLY A 140 8.26 -18.83 -17.14
CA GLY A 140 7.36 -19.91 -16.72
C GLY A 140 7.88 -20.69 -15.52
N ARG A 141 8.78 -20.10 -14.71
CA ARG A 141 9.33 -20.75 -13.52
C ARG A 141 8.18 -21.09 -12.56
N LYS A 142 8.18 -22.35 -12.09
CA LYS A 142 7.29 -22.80 -11.03
C LYS A 142 7.70 -22.22 -9.68
N VAL A 143 6.71 -21.80 -8.90
CA VAL A 143 6.89 -21.23 -7.57
C VAL A 143 6.42 -22.24 -6.54
N SER A 144 7.25 -22.50 -5.53
CA SER A 144 6.87 -23.36 -4.40
C SER A 144 5.96 -22.64 -3.41
N GLU A 145 5.23 -23.41 -2.60
CA GLU A 145 4.41 -22.88 -1.51
C GLU A 145 5.20 -21.96 -0.58
N THR A 146 6.41 -22.39 -0.17
CA THR A 146 7.30 -21.61 0.70
C THR A 146 7.73 -20.29 0.05
N GLU A 147 8.16 -20.31 -1.22
CA GLU A 147 8.53 -19.08 -1.93
C GLU A 147 7.35 -18.11 -2.08
N SER A 148 6.15 -18.65 -2.28
CA SER A 148 4.92 -17.87 -2.32
C SER A 148 4.63 -17.23 -0.96
N ARG A 149 4.69 -18.00 0.13
CA ARG A 149 4.51 -17.50 1.50
C ARG A 149 5.52 -16.41 1.85
N ASP A 150 6.81 -16.66 1.64
CA ASP A 150 7.87 -15.69 1.90
C ASP A 150 7.65 -14.39 1.10
N GLY A 151 7.20 -14.52 -0.15
CA GLY A 151 6.86 -13.39 -1.00
C GLY A 151 5.66 -12.59 -0.50
N LEU A 152 4.58 -13.26 -0.07
CA LEU A 152 3.38 -12.62 0.48
C LEU A 152 3.68 -11.90 1.80
N ASP A 153 4.49 -12.51 2.67
CA ASP A 153 4.90 -11.92 3.94
C ASP A 153 5.77 -10.68 3.70
N ALA A 154 6.69 -10.73 2.74
CA ALA A 154 7.51 -9.57 2.37
C ALA A 154 6.67 -8.44 1.73
N ALA A 155 5.70 -8.79 0.87
CA ALA A 155 4.78 -7.82 0.28
C ALA A 155 3.93 -7.11 1.34
N SER A 156 3.41 -7.88 2.30
CA SER A 156 2.60 -7.37 3.41
C SER A 156 3.41 -6.44 4.31
N GLN A 157 4.65 -6.80 4.62
CA GLN A 157 5.57 -5.95 5.40
C GLN A 157 5.88 -4.63 4.68
N LEU A 158 6.15 -4.67 3.37
CA LEU A 158 6.37 -3.45 2.59
C LEU A 158 5.12 -2.56 2.56
N VAL A 159 3.94 -3.15 2.33
CA VAL A 159 2.67 -2.42 2.32
C VAL A 159 2.43 -1.74 3.67
N ALA A 160 2.54 -2.48 4.77
CA ALA A 160 2.35 -1.94 6.11
C ALA A 160 3.35 -0.80 6.43
N HIS A 161 4.61 -0.97 6.03
CA HIS A 161 5.65 0.06 6.18
C HIS A 161 5.28 1.35 5.42
N ILE A 162 4.92 1.24 4.15
CA ILE A 162 4.56 2.40 3.33
C ILE A 162 3.28 3.06 3.86
N GLU A 163 2.26 2.29 4.27
CA GLU A 163 1.04 2.84 4.87
C GLU A 163 1.37 3.68 6.10
N GLN A 164 2.16 3.13 7.02
CA GLN A 164 2.53 3.78 8.28
C GLN A 164 3.37 5.04 8.01
N LYS A 165 4.40 4.95 7.17
CA LYS A 165 5.31 6.07 6.90
C LYS A 165 4.64 7.22 6.15
N ASN A 166 3.70 6.93 5.28
CA ASN A 166 3.07 7.93 4.42
C ASN A 166 1.65 8.33 4.88
N GLY A 167 1.18 7.78 6.00
CA GLY A 167 -0.16 8.03 6.54
C GLY A 167 -1.27 7.69 5.54
N LEU A 168 -1.18 6.53 4.90
CA LEU A 168 -2.20 6.01 3.96
C LEU A 168 -3.25 5.13 4.64
N THR A 169 -3.26 5.15 5.98
CA THR A 169 -4.24 4.52 6.86
C THR A 169 -5.53 5.30 6.99
#